data_AF-A0A7C8GWH8-F1
#
_entry.id   AF-A0A7C8GWH8-F1
#
_cell.length_a   1.000
_cell.length_b   1.000
_cell.length_c   1.000
_cell.angle_alpha   90.00
_cell.angle_beta   90.00
_cell.angle_gamma   90.00
#
_symmetry.space_group_name_H-M   'P 1'
#
loop_
_entity.id
_entity.type
_entity.pdbx_description
1 polymer ?
#
loop_
_entity_poly.entity_id
_entity_poly.type
_entity_poly.pdbx_seq_one_letter_code
_entity_poly.pdbx_strand_id
1 'polypeptide(L)'
;MEMEKELQKQQFHIQLLLSISNVDAHHLVRLLVESGITEKEYQLLLKTLDKLEQTFYEWKEEGYLNFEPLLVRFVGELCEKLNPERTMLALSKEGMYAELVEEFIHIHFKYKKNDME
;
A
#
# COMPACT_ATOMS: atom_id res chain seq x y z
N MET A 1 18.03 -1.46 29.05
CA MET A 1 17.51 -2.17 30.24
C MET A 1 16.35 -1.47 30.98
N GLU A 2 16.10 -0.17 30.84
CA GLU A 2 14.78 0.45 31.18
C GLU A 2 14.00 0.75 29.88
N MET A 3 14.67 1.43 28.94
CA MET A 3 14.13 1.83 27.64
C MET A 3 13.61 0.65 26.79
N GLU A 4 14.28 -0.49 26.84
CA GLU A 4 13.85 -1.72 26.14
C GLU A 4 12.54 -2.28 26.70
N LYS A 5 12.33 -2.19 28.02
CA LYS A 5 11.09 -2.64 28.66
C LYS A 5 9.92 -1.73 28.27
N GLU A 6 10.16 -0.41 28.25
CA GLU A 6 9.15 0.55 27.80
C GLU A 6 8.81 0.36 26.31
N LEU A 7 9.81 0.07 25.46
CA LEU A 7 9.58 -0.24 24.05
C LEU A 7 8.75 -1.52 23.88
N GLN A 8 9.07 -2.59 24.61
CA GLN A 8 8.30 -3.84 24.59
C GLN A 8 6.85 -3.63 25.04
N LYS A 9 6.65 -2.85 26.10
CA LYS A 9 5.32 -2.49 26.59
C LYS A 9 4.52 -1.71 25.55
N GLN A 10 5.13 -0.74 24.87
CA GLN A 10 4.49 0.00 23.78
C GLN A 10 4.12 -0.93 22.60
N GLN A 11 5.03 -1.79 22.16
CA GLN A 11 4.75 -2.78 21.11
C GLN A 11 3.58 -3.70 21.49
N PHE A 12 3.55 -4.18 22.74
CA PHE A 12 2.46 -5.01 23.25
C PHE A 12 1.12 -4.27 23.25
N HIS A 13 1.08 -3.01 23.72
CA HIS A 13 -0.13 -2.21 23.69
C HIS A 13 -0.62 -1.95 22.26
N ILE A 14 0.27 -1.68 21.31
CA ILE A 14 -0.08 -1.52 19.89
C ILE A 14 -0.68 -2.81 19.33
N GLN A 15 -0.09 -3.97 19.62
CA GLN A 15 -0.62 -5.26 19.21
C GLN A 15 -2.01 -5.55 19.80
N LEU A 16 -2.25 -5.18 21.07
CA LEU A 16 -3.57 -5.29 21.69
C LEU A 16 -4.59 -4.37 21.03
N LEU A 17 -4.22 -3.14 20.67
CA LEU A 17 -5.13 -2.22 19.97
C LEU A 17 -5.50 -2.74 18.57
N LEU A 18 -4.54 -3.34 17.87
CA LEU A 18 -4.77 -3.96 16.56
C LEU A 18 -5.62 -5.24 16.63
N SER A 19 -5.64 -5.94 17.77
CA SER A 19 -6.44 -7.17 17.91
C SER A 19 -7.91 -6.91 18.21
N ILE A 20 -8.24 -5.74 18.77
CA ILE A 20 -9.61 -5.32 19.10
C ILE A 20 -10.20 -4.36 18.07
N SER A 21 -9.38 -3.77 17.21
CA SER A 21 -9.88 -2.95 16.11
C SER A 21 -10.69 -3.83 15.16
N ASN A 22 -11.74 -3.26 14.57
CA ASN A 22 -12.54 -3.99 13.60
C ASN A 22 -11.62 -4.36 12.43
N VAL A 23 -11.24 -5.64 12.37
CA VAL A 23 -10.11 -6.14 11.56
C VAL A 23 -10.30 -5.82 10.08
N ASP A 24 -11.55 -5.61 9.66
CA ASP A 24 -11.91 -5.29 8.28
C ASP A 24 -11.68 -3.82 7.89
N ALA A 25 -11.55 -2.89 8.84
CA ALA A 25 -11.51 -1.46 8.55
C ALA A 25 -10.10 -0.88 8.33
N HIS A 26 -9.04 -1.58 8.75
CA HIS A 26 -7.68 -1.01 8.87
C HIS A 26 -6.57 -1.94 8.34
N HIS A 27 -6.75 -2.45 7.12
CA HIS A 27 -5.83 -3.37 6.46
C HIS A 27 -4.44 -2.78 6.19
N LEU A 28 -4.38 -1.51 5.75
CA LEU A 28 -3.14 -0.79 5.49
C LEU A 28 -2.44 -0.50 6.80
N VAL A 29 -3.13 0.07 7.80
CA VAL A 29 -2.53 0.39 9.11
C VAL A 29 -1.91 -0.86 9.73
N ARG A 30 -2.62 -2.00 9.67
CA ARG A 30 -2.10 -3.27 10.15
C ARG A 30 -0.84 -3.70 9.39
N LEU A 31 -0.86 -3.64 8.06
CA LEU A 31 0.28 -3.96 7.22
C LEU A 31 1.51 -3.10 7.57
N LEU A 32 1.31 -1.78 7.74
CA LEU A 32 2.38 -0.84 8.07
C LEU A 32 3.03 -1.16 9.42
N VAL A 33 2.22 -1.45 10.44
CA VAL A 33 2.71 -1.80 11.78
C VAL A 33 3.43 -3.16 11.77
N GLU A 34 2.85 -4.18 11.13
CA GLU A 34 3.45 -5.52 11.03
C GLU A 34 4.78 -5.50 10.24
N SER A 35 4.88 -4.65 9.21
CA SER A 35 6.09 -4.46 8.41
C SER A 35 7.11 -3.53 9.05
N GLY A 36 6.84 -2.93 10.21
CA GLY A 36 7.77 -2.01 10.88
C GLY A 36 8.07 -0.77 10.06
N ILE A 37 7.04 -0.21 9.41
CA ILE A 37 7.15 1.02 8.63
C ILE A 37 7.32 2.21 9.56
N THR A 38 8.34 3.01 9.27
CA THR A 38 8.60 4.28 9.95
C THR A 38 7.71 5.38 9.38
N GLU A 39 7.53 6.46 10.14
CA GLU A 39 6.81 7.64 9.67
C GLU A 39 7.35 8.18 8.33
N LYS A 40 8.67 8.23 8.16
CA LYS A 40 9.30 8.70 6.92
C LYS A 40 8.95 7.82 5.71
N GLU A 41 8.96 6.50 5.90
CA GLU A 41 8.60 5.53 4.85
C GLU A 41 7.11 5.63 4.51
N TYR A 42 6.25 5.83 5.52
CA TYR A 42 4.81 6.05 5.30
C TYR A 42 4.54 7.35 4.53
N GLN A 43 5.19 8.45 4.91
CA GLN A 43 5.07 9.72 4.17
C GLN A 43 5.59 9.62 2.74
N LEU A 44 6.64 8.82 2.50
CA LEU A 44 7.13 8.55 1.16
C LEU A 44 6.11 7.76 0.33
N LEU A 45 5.47 6.74 0.91
CA LEU A 45 4.40 5.98 0.26
C LEU A 45 3.26 6.90 -0.19
N LEU A 46 2.73 7.74 0.72
CA LEU A 46 1.66 8.68 0.38
C LEU A 46 2.07 9.64 -0.74
N LYS A 47 3.28 10.21 -0.64
CA LYS A 47 3.81 11.10 -1.67
C LYS A 47 3.96 10.43 -3.03
N THR A 48 4.33 9.15 -3.07
CA THR A 48 4.38 8.37 -4.31
C THR A 48 2.97 8.15 -4.86
N LEU A 49 2.02 7.76 -4.03
CA LEU A 49 0.62 7.56 -4.44
C LEU A 49 -0.02 8.85 -4.98
N ASP A 50 0.16 9.98 -4.30
CA ASP A 50 -0.35 11.29 -4.74
C ASP A 50 0.17 11.65 -6.15
N LYS A 51 1.46 11.44 -6.40
CA LYS A 51 2.07 11.71 -7.70
C LYS A 51 1.55 10.77 -8.78
N LEU A 52 1.38 9.49 -8.47
CA LEU A 52 0.88 8.50 -9.42
C LEU A 52 -0.57 8.77 -9.76
N GLU A 53 -1.40 9.14 -8.78
CA GLU A 53 -2.80 9.50 -8.99
C GLU A 53 -2.94 10.75 -9.85
N GLN A 54 -2.14 11.78 -9.58
CA GLN A 54 -2.09 12.97 -10.43
C GLN A 54 -1.76 12.61 -11.88
N THR A 55 -0.67 11.87 -12.11
CA THR A 55 -0.29 11.45 -13.48
C THR A 55 -1.36 10.54 -14.12
N PHE A 56 -2.03 9.70 -13.33
CA PHE A 56 -3.10 8.84 -13.82
C PHE A 56 -4.30 9.63 -14.34
N TYR A 57 -4.75 10.66 -13.62
CA TYR A 57 -5.84 11.52 -14.10
C TYR A 57 -5.42 12.35 -15.30
N GLU A 58 -4.20 12.91 -15.31
CA GLU A 58 -3.65 13.61 -16.47
C GLU A 58 -3.68 12.72 -17.72
N TRP A 59 -3.22 11.47 -17.61
CA TRP A 59 -3.23 10.50 -18.71
C TRP A 59 -4.64 10.10 -19.15
N LYS A 60 -5.58 9.95 -18.21
CA LYS A 60 -6.99 9.71 -18.54
C LYS A 60 -7.59 10.87 -19.34
N GLU A 61 -7.33 12.11 -18.93
CA GLU A 61 -7.81 13.31 -19.64
C GLU A 61 -7.21 13.41 -21.05
N GLU A 62 -5.96 13.00 -21.22
CA GLU A 62 -5.27 12.95 -22.52
C GLU A 62 -5.66 11.74 -23.39
N GLY A 63 -6.48 10.82 -22.86
CA GLY A 63 -7.01 9.65 -23.58
C GLY A 63 -6.08 8.44 -23.64
N TYR A 64 -5.09 8.36 -22.74
CA TYR A 64 -4.24 7.17 -22.61
C TYR A 64 -5.04 5.98 -22.06
N LEU A 65 -4.67 4.78 -22.52
CA LEU A 65 -5.29 3.52 -22.13
C LEU A 65 -4.30 2.53 -21.48
N ASN A 66 -3.00 2.85 -21.45
CA ASN A 66 -1.99 2.00 -20.85
C ASN A 66 -1.38 2.65 -19.60
N PHE A 67 -1.67 2.08 -18.44
CA PHE A 67 -1.17 2.53 -17.13
C PHE A 67 -0.11 1.60 -16.54
N GLU A 68 0.37 0.60 -17.29
CA GLU A 68 1.46 -0.30 -16.86
C GLU A 68 2.72 0.45 -16.37
N PRO A 69 3.16 1.55 -17.01
CA PRO A 69 4.33 2.28 -16.51
C PRO A 69 4.13 2.84 -15.10
N LEU A 70 2.89 3.21 -14.74
CA LEU A 70 2.56 3.70 -13.39
C LEU A 70 2.62 2.56 -12.36
N LEU A 71 2.17 1.36 -12.72
CA LEU A 71 2.30 0.17 -11.87
C LEU A 71 3.77 -0.21 -11.66
N VAL A 72 4.59 -0.22 -12.72
CA VAL A 72 6.03 -0.51 -12.61
C VAL A 72 6.70 0.52 -11.68
N ARG A 73 6.33 1.79 -11.82
CA ARG A 73 6.83 2.86 -10.96
C ARG A 73 6.38 2.68 -9.51
N PHE A 74 5.13 2.31 -9.27
CA PHE A 74 4.63 1.98 -7.93
C PHE A 74 5.47 0.88 -7.28
N VAL A 75 5.68 -0.25 -7.98
CA VAL A 75 6.46 -1.37 -7.45
C VAL A 75 7.93 -0.97 -7.21
N GLY A 76 8.51 -0.17 -8.10
CA GLY A 76 9.91 0.27 -7.99
C GLY A 76 10.16 1.31 -6.91
N GLU A 77 9.17 2.16 -6.59
CA GLU A 77 9.27 3.18 -5.53
C GLU A 77 8.77 2.68 -4.16
N LEU A 78 8.08 1.52 -4.11
CA LEU A 78 7.56 0.95 -2.89
C LEU A 78 8.69 0.54 -1.93
N CYS A 79 8.50 0.80 -0.64
CA CYS A 79 9.43 0.33 0.40
C CYS A 79 9.58 -1.20 0.34
N GLU A 80 10.82 -1.70 0.40
CA GLU A 80 11.15 -3.13 0.34
C GLU A 80 10.47 -3.99 1.44
N LYS A 81 10.07 -3.36 2.55
CA LYS A 81 9.34 -3.99 3.66
C LYS A 81 7.87 -4.29 3.32
N LEU A 82 7.35 -3.67 2.26
CA LEU A 82 5.97 -3.81 1.82
C LEU A 82 5.90 -4.72 0.60
N ASN A 83 5.00 -5.69 0.66
CA ASN A 83 4.67 -6.50 -0.50
C ASN A 83 3.72 -5.70 -1.41
N PRO A 84 4.01 -5.53 -2.72
CA PRO A 84 3.17 -4.73 -3.61
C PRO A 84 1.72 -5.21 -3.70
N GLU A 85 1.50 -6.51 -3.90
CA GLU A 85 0.15 -7.10 -4.00
C GLU A 85 -0.65 -6.88 -2.71
N ARG A 86 -0.05 -7.16 -1.54
CA ARG A 86 -0.69 -6.91 -0.25
C ARG A 86 -0.99 -5.43 -0.02
N THR A 87 -0.12 -4.54 -0.47
CA THR A 87 -0.29 -3.09 -0.31
C THR A 87 -1.43 -2.57 -1.17
N MET A 88 -1.50 -2.98 -2.44
CA MET A 88 -2.62 -2.62 -3.34
C MET A 88 -3.95 -3.12 -2.79
N LEU A 89 -4.01 -4.37 -2.33
CA LEU A 89 -5.23 -4.93 -1.74
C LEU A 89 -5.63 -4.19 -0.45
N ALA A 90 -4.66 -3.81 0.38
CA ALA A 90 -4.93 -3.04 1.60
C ALA A 90 -5.47 -1.63 1.28
N LEU A 91 -4.85 -0.93 0.32
CA LEU A 91 -5.31 0.39 -0.15
C LEU A 91 -6.72 0.33 -0.74
N SER A 92 -6.99 -0.67 -1.60
CA SER A 92 -8.30 -0.89 -2.20
C SER A 92 -9.39 -1.13 -1.16
N LYS A 93 -9.11 -1.95 -0.13
CA LYS A 93 -10.07 -2.22 0.95
C LYS A 93 -10.35 -1.01 1.84
N GLU A 94 -9.40 -0.09 1.97
CA GLU A 94 -9.59 1.17 2.69
C GLU A 94 -10.15 2.30 1.80
N GLY A 95 -10.40 2.04 0.51
CA GLY A 95 -10.92 3.03 -0.45
C GLY A 95 -9.92 4.15 -0.77
N MET A 96 -8.63 3.94 -0.50
CA MET A 96 -7.58 4.91 -0.77
C MET A 96 -7.11 4.82 -2.23
N TYR A 97 -7.04 5.96 -2.93
CA TYR A 97 -6.61 6.04 -4.33
C TYR A 97 -7.37 5.04 -5.23
N ALA A 98 -8.69 4.93 -5.01
CA ALA A 98 -9.50 3.79 -5.46
C ALA A 98 -9.35 3.49 -6.96
N GLU A 99 -9.53 4.49 -7.83
CA GLU A 99 -9.44 4.28 -9.28
C GLU A 99 -8.04 3.85 -9.74
N LEU A 100 -6.99 4.46 -9.17
CA LEU A 100 -5.60 4.11 -9.49
C LEU A 100 -5.28 2.67 -9.07
N VAL A 101 -5.67 2.32 -7.84
CA VAL A 101 -5.36 1.02 -7.25
C VAL A 101 -6.17 -0.09 -7.91
N GLU A 102 -7.43 0.15 -8.27
CA GLU A 102 -8.24 -0.79 -9.05
C GLU A 102 -7.62 -1.07 -10.41
N GLU A 103 -7.14 -0.03 -11.11
CA GLU A 103 -6.43 -0.21 -12.39
C GLU A 103 -5.15 -1.03 -12.21
N PHE A 104 -4.36 -0.75 -11.18
CA PHE A 104 -3.15 -1.51 -10.86
C PHE A 104 -3.44 -2.99 -10.58
N ILE A 105 -4.49 -3.26 -9.80
CA ILE A 105 -4.96 -4.63 -9.52
C ILE A 105 -5.38 -5.30 -10.83
N HIS A 106 -6.13 -4.62 -11.69
CA HIS A 106 -6.58 -5.16 -12.98
C HIS A 106 -5.39 -5.56 -13.86
N ILE A 107 -4.41 -4.66 -14.03
CA ILE A 107 -3.18 -4.90 -14.79
C ILE A 107 -2.41 -6.08 -14.20
N HIS A 108 -2.19 -6.10 -12.89
CA HIS A 108 -1.42 -7.15 -12.21
C HIS A 108 -2.02 -8.56 -12.42
N PHE A 109 -3.34 -8.72 -12.23
CA PHE A 109 -3.99 -10.02 -12.40
C PHE A 109 -4.16 -10.43 -13.86
N LYS A 110 -4.27 -9.47 -14.79
CA LYS A 110 -4.26 -9.75 -16.24
C LYS A 110 -2.98 -10.48 -16.66
N TYR A 111 -1.82 -10.04 -16.17
CA TYR A 111 -0.53 -10.69 -16.47
C TYR A 111 -0.35 -12.03 -15.76
N LYS A 112 -0.74 -12.13 -14.49
CA LYS A 112 -0.67 -13.38 -13.71
C LYS A 112 -1.47 -14.52 -14.35
N LYS A 113 -2.57 -14.21 -15.04
CA LYS A 113 -3.36 -15.18 -15.80
C LYS A 113 -2.63 -15.68 -17.06
N ASN A 114 -1.92 -14.81 -17.76
CA ASN A 114 -1.20 -15.15 -18.98
C ASN A 114 0.06 -15.99 -18.72
N ASP A 115 0.66 -15.93 -17.53
CA ASP A 115 1.81 -16.77 -17.15
C ASP A 115 1.41 -18.22 -16.76
N MET A 116 0.11 -18.52 -16.68
CA MET A 116 -0.44 -19.84 -16.34
C MET A 116 -1.03 -20.59 -17.55
N GLU A 117 -0.94 -20.02 -18.76
CA GLU A 117 -1.30 -20.64 -20.05
C GLU A 117 -0.05 -21.01 -20.85
#